data_AF-A0A818DZ96-F1
#
_entry.id   AF-A0A818DZ96-F1
#
_cell.length_a   1.000
_cell.length_b   1.000
_cell.length_c   1.000
_cell.angle_alpha   90.00
_cell.angle_beta   90.00
_cell.angle_gamma   90.00
#
_symmetry.space_group_name_H-M   'P 1'
#
loop_
_entity.id
_entity.type
_entity.pdbx_description
1 polymer ?
#
loop_
_entity_poly.entity_id
_entity_poly.type
_entity_poly.pdbx_seq_one_letter_code
_entity_poly.pdbx_strand_id
1 'polypeptide(L)'
;MVLISTSEPSGLCLIETADLDGETNLKSREALEATIDLQDDLENLSKFDAKIECEPPNNNFLRFEGTLTWNQHIYSLKNENFLLRGTRLRNTQWAFAIVCYAGRDTKLMQNSDKPKFKRTKIDLWLNKIILGVKYFILTF
;
A
#
# COMPACT_ATOMS: atom_id res chain seq x y z
N MET A 1 -4.80 4.18 0.12
CA MET A 1 -6.21 4.49 0.43
C MET A 1 -6.23 5.97 0.75
N VAL A 2 -7.18 6.72 0.19
CA VAL A 2 -7.32 8.15 0.47
C VAL A 2 -8.06 8.30 1.79
N LEU A 3 -7.48 9.05 2.72
CA LEU A 3 -8.04 9.27 4.05
C LEU A 3 -9.20 10.26 3.99
N ILE A 4 -10.33 9.92 4.61
CA ILE A 4 -11.57 10.72 4.61
C ILE A 4 -11.81 11.34 5.99
N SER A 5 -11.78 10.54 7.05
CA SER A 5 -11.93 11.01 8.43
C SER A 5 -11.18 10.10 9.40
N THR A 6 -10.86 10.61 10.58
CA THR A 6 -10.14 9.89 11.63
C THR A 6 -10.81 10.12 12.98
N SER A 7 -10.44 9.32 13.97
CA SER A 7 -10.87 9.53 15.37
C SER A 7 -10.37 10.83 15.99
N GLU A 8 -9.40 11.50 15.35
CA GLU A 8 -8.86 12.76 15.84
C GLU A 8 -9.62 13.93 15.24
N PRO A 9 -10.06 14.93 16.04
CA PRO A 9 -10.81 16.08 15.54
C PRO A 9 -10.07 16.93 14.50
N SER A 10 -8.73 16.84 14.47
CA SER A 10 -7.89 17.51 13.48
C SER A 10 -7.83 16.78 12.13
N GLY A 11 -8.46 15.61 11.99
CA GLY A 11 -8.33 14.77 10.79
C GLY A 11 -6.95 14.11 10.64
N LEU A 12 -6.07 14.27 11.62
CA LEU A 12 -4.75 13.66 11.63
C LEU A 12 -4.83 12.17 11.98
N CYS A 13 -3.91 11.39 11.42
CA CYS A 13 -3.61 10.05 11.88
C CYS A 13 -2.12 9.77 11.81
N LEU A 14 -1.63 8.94 12.73
CA LEU A 14 -0.23 8.52 12.74
C LEU A 14 -0.12 7.10 12.19
N ILE A 15 0.85 6.90 11.32
CA ILE A 15 1.15 5.61 10.73
C ILE A 15 2.59 5.20 10.98
N GLU A 16 2.77 3.92 11.23
CA GLU A 16 4.07 3.26 11.27
C GLU A 16 4.35 2.63 9.89
N THR A 17 5.56 2.86 9.36
CA THR A 17 5.99 2.37 8.04
C THR A 17 7.11 1.34 8.10
N ALA A 18 7.41 0.77 9.27
CA ALA A 18 8.49 -0.19 9.46
C ALA A 18 8.42 -1.38 8.48
N ASP A 19 7.21 -1.85 8.12
CA ASP A 19 7.00 -2.95 7.16
C ASP A 19 7.30 -2.54 5.69
N LEU A 20 7.47 -1.25 5.40
CA LEU A 20 7.73 -0.68 4.06
C LEU A 20 9.17 -0.25 3.86
N ASP A 21 9.69 0.57 4.77
CA ASP A 21 11.01 1.21 4.65
C ASP A 21 11.94 0.91 5.83
N GLY A 22 11.47 0.18 6.84
CA GLY A 22 12.25 -0.13 8.04
C GLY A 22 12.38 1.04 9.02
N GLU A 23 11.69 2.16 8.77
CA GLU A 23 11.70 3.30 9.69
C GLU A 23 10.77 3.06 10.88
N THR A 24 11.23 3.38 12.09
CA THR A 24 10.47 3.23 13.34
C THR A 24 9.69 4.48 13.73
N ASN A 25 9.96 5.61 13.07
CA ASN A 25 9.29 6.86 13.35
C ASN A 25 7.86 6.85 12.81
N LEU A 26 6.94 7.42 13.60
CA LEU A 26 5.58 7.62 13.14
C LEU A 26 5.54 8.75 12.10
N LYS A 27 4.82 8.52 11.00
CA LYS A 27 4.55 9.52 9.96
C LYS A 27 3.12 10.03 10.12
N SER A 28 2.95 11.33 10.04
CA SER A 28 1.62 11.96 10.08
C SER A 28 0.96 11.93 8.71
N ARG A 29 -0.34 11.66 8.70
CA ARG A 29 -1.23 11.71 7.53
C ARG A 29 -2.49 12.46 7.92
N GLU A 30 -3.13 13.11 6.97
CA GLU A 30 -4.24 14.03 7.25
C GLU A 30 -5.38 13.85 6.25
N ALA A 31 -6.61 13.83 6.75
CA ALA A 31 -7.81 13.92 5.95
C ALA A 31 -7.90 15.30 5.26
N LEU A 32 -8.70 15.42 4.21
CA LEU A 32 -9.00 16.74 3.66
C LEU A 32 -9.88 17.52 4.64
N GLU A 33 -9.63 18.82 4.83
CA GLU A 33 -10.45 19.68 5.69
C GLU A 33 -11.95 19.56 5.40
N ALA A 34 -12.31 19.42 4.12
CA ALA A 34 -13.70 19.24 3.70
C ALA A 34 -14.36 18.01 4.31
N THR A 35 -13.63 16.91 4.53
CA THR A 35 -14.19 15.61 4.93
C THR A 35 -14.01 15.29 6.41
N ILE A 36 -13.26 16.10 7.18
CA ILE A 36 -12.99 15.86 8.61
C ILE A 36 -14.28 15.73 9.41
N ASP A 37 -15.27 16.58 9.13
CA ASP A 37 -16.53 16.64 9.86
C ASP A 37 -17.43 15.40 9.69
N LEU A 38 -17.13 14.52 8.72
CA LEU A 38 -17.85 13.26 8.56
C LEU A 38 -17.62 12.31 9.74
N GLN A 39 -16.45 12.39 10.38
CA GLN A 39 -16.05 11.61 11.56
C GLN A 39 -16.56 10.14 11.51
N ASP A 40 -17.21 9.66 12.57
CA ASP A 40 -17.85 8.35 12.70
C ASP A 40 -19.36 8.37 12.41
N ASP A 41 -19.85 9.45 11.78
CA ASP A 41 -21.24 9.55 11.36
C ASP A 41 -21.50 8.65 10.15
N LEU A 42 -21.91 7.42 10.44
CA LEU A 42 -22.23 6.40 9.45
C LEU A 42 -23.32 6.82 8.47
N GLU A 43 -24.26 7.68 8.88
CA GLU A 43 -25.32 8.15 7.98
C GLU A 43 -24.75 9.11 6.93
N ASN A 44 -23.92 10.05 7.35
CA ASN A 44 -23.28 10.99 6.43
C ASN A 44 -22.22 10.30 5.57
N LEU A 45 -21.45 9.36 6.12
CA LEU A 45 -20.52 8.52 5.35
C LEU A 45 -21.25 7.67 4.31
N SER A 46 -22.46 7.17 4.60
CA SER A 46 -23.24 6.39 3.63
C SER A 46 -23.74 7.23 2.45
N LYS A 47 -23.95 8.53 2.66
CA LYS A 47 -24.37 9.51 1.65
C LYS A 47 -23.17 10.17 0.95
N PHE A 48 -21.94 9.85 1.35
CA PHE A 48 -20.73 10.43 0.80
C PHE A 48 -20.51 9.96 -0.64
N ASP A 49 -20.87 10.81 -1.59
CA ASP A 49 -20.72 10.57 -3.03
C ASP A 49 -19.60 11.45 -3.60
N ALA A 50 -18.39 10.92 -3.66
CA ALA A 50 -17.21 11.62 -4.15
C ALA A 50 -16.51 10.82 -5.26
N LYS A 51 -15.97 11.54 -6.25
CA LYS A 51 -15.16 10.97 -7.33
C LYS A 51 -13.68 11.21 -7.04
N ILE A 52 -12.88 10.15 -7.06
CA ILE A 52 -11.42 10.25 -6.93
C ILE A 52 -10.77 9.91 -8.27
N GLU A 53 -9.90 10.79 -8.75
CA GLU A 53 -9.01 10.53 -9.88
C GLU A 53 -7.57 10.58 -9.39
N CYS A 54 -6.77 9.56 -9.68
CA CYS A 54 -5.38 9.49 -9.22
C CYS A 54 -4.45 8.99 -10.33
N GLU A 55 -3.16 9.19 -10.12
CA GLU A 55 -2.11 8.66 -11.02
C GLU A 55 -2.25 7.13 -11.26
N PRO A 56 -1.74 6.60 -12.38
CA PRO A 56 -1.72 5.15 -12.60
C PRO A 56 -0.84 4.43 -11.56
N PRO A 57 -1.11 3.14 -11.29
CA PRO A 57 -0.31 2.33 -10.37
C PRO A 57 1.19 2.38 -10.69
N ASN A 58 2.00 2.69 -9.68
CA ASN A 58 3.46 2.79 -9.78
C ASN A 58 4.13 2.34 -8.47
N ASN A 59 5.46 2.24 -8.47
CA ASN A 59 6.25 1.72 -7.34
C ASN A 59 6.86 2.82 -6.44
N ASN A 60 6.47 4.10 -6.62
CA ASN A 60 7.04 5.21 -5.86
C ASN A 60 6.22 5.48 -4.58
N PHE A 61 6.75 5.07 -3.43
CA PHE A 61 6.13 5.25 -2.12
C PHE A 61 6.07 6.69 -1.62
N LEU A 62 6.94 7.56 -2.12
CA LEU A 62 7.09 8.93 -1.62
C LEU A 62 6.15 9.91 -2.32
N ARG A 63 5.59 9.51 -3.46
CA ARG A 63 4.72 10.35 -4.27
C ARG A 63 3.33 9.72 -4.37
N PHE A 64 2.32 10.54 -4.18
CA PHE A 64 0.95 10.24 -4.58
C PHE A 64 0.33 11.55 -5.05
N GLU A 65 -0.34 11.51 -6.20
CA GLU A 65 -1.05 12.64 -6.77
C GLU A 65 -2.44 12.20 -7.23
N GLY A 66 -3.44 13.00 -6.85
CA GLY A 66 -4.81 12.82 -7.31
C GLY A 66 -5.68 14.02 -6.97
N THR A 67 -6.96 13.90 -7.31
CA THR A 67 -8.00 14.87 -7.02
C THR A 67 -9.22 14.16 -6.46
N LEU A 68 -9.84 14.77 -5.47
CA LEU A 68 -11.14 14.39 -4.95
C LEU A 68 -12.15 15.44 -5.39
N THR A 69 -13.18 15.01 -6.11
CA THR A 69 -14.31 15.87 -6.50
C THR A 69 -15.51 15.53 -5.63
N TRP A 70 -15.97 16.48 -4.84
CA TRP A 70 -17.12 16.32 -3.95
C TRP A 70 -17.89 17.63 -3.83
N ASN A 71 -19.23 17.57 -3.86
CA ASN A 71 -20.10 18.74 -3.82
C ASN A 71 -19.71 19.85 -4.82
N GLN A 72 -19.35 19.48 -6.06
CA GLN A 72 -18.86 20.39 -7.12
C GLN A 72 -17.54 21.11 -6.83
N HIS A 73 -16.86 20.77 -5.73
CA HIS A 73 -15.53 21.28 -5.38
C HIS A 73 -14.47 20.23 -5.69
N ILE A 74 -13.29 20.70 -6.07
CA ILE A 74 -12.13 19.86 -6.40
C ILE A 74 -11.05 20.11 -5.37
N TYR A 75 -10.61 19.03 -4.72
CA TYR A 75 -9.57 19.04 -3.70
C TYR A 75 -8.35 18.28 -4.21
N SER A 76 -7.16 18.85 -4.05
CA SER A 76 -5.92 18.18 -4.41
C SER A 76 -5.52 17.17 -3.34
N LEU A 77 -5.23 15.95 -3.76
CA LEU A 77 -4.73 14.88 -2.90
C LEU A 77 -3.23 14.70 -3.11
N LYS A 78 -2.50 14.60 -2.00
CA LYS A 78 -1.05 14.36 -1.97
C LYS A 78 -0.72 13.13 -1.13
N ASN A 79 0.57 12.84 -0.99
CA ASN A 79 1.05 11.70 -0.21
C ASN A 79 0.57 11.78 1.25
N GLU A 80 0.44 12.97 1.81
CA GLU A 80 -0.06 13.24 3.16
C GLU A 80 -1.49 12.76 3.37
N ASN A 81 -2.31 12.71 2.32
CA ASN A 81 -3.69 12.23 2.37
C ASN A 81 -3.83 10.74 2.04
N PHE A 82 -2.72 10.02 1.83
CA PHE A 82 -2.73 8.65 1.33
C PHE A 82 -2.08 7.65 2.30
N LEU A 83 -2.81 6.59 2.61
CA LEU A 83 -2.35 5.44 3.39
C LEU A 83 -1.88 4.32 2.47
N LEU A 84 -0.63 3.89 2.59
CA LEU A 84 -0.07 2.81 1.78
C LEU A 84 -0.48 1.45 2.36
N ARG A 85 -0.58 0.43 1.49
CA ARG A 85 -0.67 -0.95 1.97
C ARG A 85 0.60 -1.29 2.75
N GLY A 86 0.48 -1.88 3.93
CA GLY A 86 1.61 -2.26 4.78
C GLY A 86 1.90 -1.27 5.90
N THR A 87 1.25 -0.09 5.90
CA THR A 87 1.33 0.82 7.04
C THR A 87 0.42 0.37 8.16
N ARG A 88 0.81 0.61 9.42
CA ARG A 88 -0.02 0.32 10.59
C ARG A 88 -0.50 1.61 11.22
N LEU A 89 -1.80 1.71 11.48
CA LEU A 89 -2.37 2.84 12.22
C LEU A 89 -1.88 2.78 13.67
N ARG A 90 -1.43 3.93 14.20
CA ARG A 90 -0.95 4.10 15.57
C ARG A 90 -1.52 5.38 16.14
N ASN A 91 -1.78 5.40 17.45
CA ASN A 91 -2.28 6.59 18.16
C ASN A 91 -3.51 7.24 17.51
N THR A 92 -4.33 6.44 16.82
CA THR A 92 -5.58 6.83 16.19
C THR A 92 -6.47 5.59 16.28
N GLN A 93 -7.66 5.71 16.88
CA GLN A 93 -8.50 4.55 17.18
C GLN A 93 -9.10 3.94 15.92
N TRP A 94 -9.55 4.80 15.00
CA TRP A 94 -10.16 4.41 13.74
C TRP A 94 -9.86 5.45 12.65
N ALA A 95 -9.96 5.03 11.41
CA ALA A 95 -9.84 5.89 10.24
C ALA A 95 -10.73 5.37 9.11
N PHE A 96 -11.53 6.24 8.50
CA PHE A 96 -12.27 5.95 7.29
C PHE A 96 -11.47 6.38 6.06
N ALA A 97 -11.36 5.48 5.09
CA ALA A 97 -10.58 5.71 3.89
C ALA A 97 -11.17 5.00 2.68
N ILE A 98 -10.96 5.59 1.49
CA ILE A 98 -11.40 5.01 0.22
C ILE A 98 -10.24 4.27 -0.44
N VAL A 99 -10.49 3.04 -0.91
CA VAL A 99 -9.49 2.21 -1.57
C VAL A 99 -9.33 2.60 -3.04
N CYS A 100 -8.20 3.24 -3.37
CA CYS A 100 -7.86 3.59 -4.76
C CYS A 100 -7.07 2.50 -5.49
N TYR A 101 -6.25 1.73 -4.78
CA TYR A 101 -5.45 0.64 -5.35
C TYR A 101 -5.67 -0.65 -4.57
N ALA A 102 -5.88 -1.76 -5.28
CA ALA A 102 -6.11 -3.07 -4.69
C ALA A 102 -5.15 -4.13 -5.27
N GLY A 103 -4.80 -5.13 -4.45
CA GLY A 103 -3.98 -6.26 -4.89
C GLY A 103 -2.63 -5.84 -5.48
N ARG A 104 -2.38 -6.25 -6.74
CA ARG A 104 -1.11 -5.98 -7.46
C ARG A 104 -0.93 -4.51 -7.83
N ASP A 105 -1.99 -3.71 -7.82
CA ASP A 105 -1.91 -2.28 -8.16
C ASP A 105 -1.41 -1.44 -6.98
N THR A 106 -1.41 -2.00 -5.77
CA THR A 106 -0.82 -1.32 -4.61
C THR A 106 0.67 -1.05 -4.83
N LYS A 107 1.13 0.15 -4.44
CA LYS A 107 2.53 0.57 -4.61
C LYS A 107 3.54 -0.42 -4.01
N LEU A 108 3.18 -1.06 -2.89
CA LEU A 108 3.98 -2.12 -2.26
C LEU A 108 4.16 -3.34 -3.17
N MET A 109 3.11 -3.77 -3.85
CA MET A 109 3.19 -4.90 -4.77
C MET A 109 3.90 -4.53 -6.08
N GLN A 110 3.75 -3.29 -6.54
CA GLN A 110 4.50 -2.77 -7.68
C GLN A 110 6.01 -2.67 -7.40
N ASN A 111 6.39 -2.44 -6.14
CA ASN A 111 7.78 -2.45 -5.70
C ASN A 111 8.30 -3.87 -5.37
N SER A 112 7.41 -4.87 -5.32
CA SER A 112 7.79 -6.25 -5.01
C SER A 112 8.31 -6.98 -6.25
N ASP A 113 9.45 -7.66 -6.09
CA ASP A 113 9.96 -8.54 -7.14
C ASP A 113 9.00 -9.69 -7.43
N LYS A 114 8.92 -10.08 -8.71
CA LYS A 114 8.19 -11.30 -9.09
C LYS A 114 8.80 -12.50 -8.38
N PRO A 115 7.98 -13.38 -7.79
CA PRO A 115 8.50 -14.57 -7.11
C PRO A 115 9.30 -15.42 -8.11
N LYS A 116 10.58 -15.60 -7.82
CA LYS A 116 11.48 -16.48 -8.58
C LYS A 116 11.55 -17.82 -7.89
N PHE A 117 11.50 -18.91 -8.65
CA PHE A 117 11.71 -20.25 -8.11
C PHE A 117 13.14 -20.35 -7.57
N LYS A 118 13.28 -20.48 -6.25
CA LYS A 118 14.59 -20.63 -5.59
C LYS A 118 15.00 -22.10 -5.64
N ARG A 119 16.19 -22.39 -6.18
CA ARG A 119 16.83 -23.72 -6.11
C ARG A 119 18.06 -23.62 -5.23
N THR A 120 18.33 -24.66 -4.44
CA THR A 120 19.55 -24.67 -3.64
C THR A 120 20.75 -24.92 -4.55
N LYS A 121 21.93 -24.44 -4.12
CA LYS A 121 23.19 -24.79 -4.81
C LYS A 121 23.45 -26.30 -4.78
N ILE A 122 22.92 -27.00 -3.77
CA ILE A 122 23.01 -28.45 -3.62
C ILE A 122 22.20 -29.15 -4.71
N ASP A 123 20.96 -28.72 -5.00
CA ASP A 123 20.14 -29.31 -6.09
C ASP A 123 20.84 -29.22 -7.45
N LEU A 124 21.48 -28.07 -7.71
CA LEU A 124 22.28 -27.85 -8.92
C LEU A 124 23.50 -28.78 -8.97
N TRP A 125 24.13 -29.03 -7.82
CA TRP A 125 25.26 -29.96 -7.69
C TRP A 125 24.86 -31.43 -7.83
N LEU A 126 23.75 -31.83 -7.21
CA LEU A 126 23.19 -33.18 -7.31
C LEU A 126 22.88 -33.53 -8.75
N ASN A 127 22.28 -32.61 -9.52
CA ASN A 127 22.04 -32.81 -10.95
C ASN A 127 23.33 -33.11 -11.73
N LYS A 128 24.46 -32.48 -11.38
CA LYS A 128 25.77 -32.78 -12.00
C LYS A 128 26.28 -34.16 -11.62
N ILE A 129 26.15 -34.55 -10.35
CA ILE A 129 26.54 -35.89 -9.88
C ILE A 129 25.69 -36.96 -10.58
N ILE A 130 24.37 -36.77 -10.67
CA ILE A 130 23.46 -37.69 -11.37
C ILE A 130 23.86 -37.85 -12.83
N LEU A 131 24.18 -36.76 -13.53
CA LEU A 131 24.69 -36.83 -14.90
C LEU A 131 26.02 -37.61 -14.99
N GLY A 132 26.92 -37.42 -14.02
CA GLY A 132 28.18 -38.17 -13.94
C GLY A 132 27.97 -39.67 -13.72
N VAL A 133 27.11 -40.06 -12.77
CA VAL A 133 26.78 -41.47 -12.51
C VAL A 133 26.07 -42.09 -13.71
N LYS A 134 25.14 -41.37 -14.35
CA LYS A 134 24.47 -41.83 -15.57
C LYS A 134 25.47 -42.09 -16.70
N TYR A 135 26.44 -41.19 -16.89
CA TYR A 135 27.49 -41.37 -17.90
C TYR A 135 28.37 -42.59 -17.60
N PHE A 136 28.72 -42.79 -16.32
CA PHE A 136 29.50 -43.95 -15.88
C PHE A 136 28.78 -45.27 -16.20
N ILE A 137 27.50 -45.42 -15.83
CA ILE A 137 26.71 -46.63 -16.08
C ILE A 137 26.50 -46.91 -17.58
N LEU A 138 26.48 -45.90 -18.44
CA LEU A 138 26.31 -46.09 -19.89
C LEU A 138 27.61 -46.45 -20.62
N THR A 139 28.76 -46.25 -19.98
CA THR A 139 30.09 -46.45 -20.59
C THR A 139 30.76 -47.75 -20.12
N PHE A 140 30.32 -48.29 -18.98
CA PHE A 140 30.78 -49.56 -18.38
C PHE A 140 29.64 -50.54 -18.25
#